data_AF-A0A0B7B6Y6-F1
#
_entry.id   AF-A0A0B7B6Y6-F1
#
_cell.length_a   1.000
_cell.length_b   1.000
_cell.length_c   1.000
_cell.angle_alpha   90.00
_cell.angle_beta   90.00
_cell.angle_gamma   90.00
#
_symmetry.space_group_name_H-M   'P 1'
#
loop_
_entity.id
_entity.type
_entity.pdbx_description
1 polymer ?
#
loop_
_entity_poly.entity_id
_entity_poly.type
_entity_poly.pdbx_seq_one_letter_code
_entity_poly.pdbx_strand_id
1 'polypeptide(L)'
;MTAIVTNLKNPIVLAQLQALGLFSKILTGPWMRVFYKNEQQRSNLELVSDGVITECLAFLNEVKRDSSTILSCACDAFGVALDESVLNLRIIDPSVGDKFSIVVTSLANAFICKLSHQLKQHLSGSLSKPTAAMQADGASCPPHNMQAERILGTMDALWRRAPNANLGFIDGKVKGIHNRTLEWLENFPVDEQSRLLEFTVHRGAKAKHLRKQRERATNEAKAKKQSILTSKKDMANRKKLEECIKTSLAQQLPLVGLDMFKEFSEADLDKLEKFVKSDESLIGTDLLHVWD
;
A
#
# COMPACT_ATOMS: atom_id res chain seq x y z
N MET A 1 -8.52 31.15 21.60
CA MET A 1 -7.99 32.10 20.57
C MET A 1 -6.91 33.03 21.11
N THR A 2 -6.99 33.49 22.36
CA THR A 2 -5.98 34.34 23.02
C THR A 2 -4.56 33.77 23.02
N ALA A 3 -4.38 32.48 23.33
CA ALA A 3 -3.05 31.84 23.35
C ALA A 3 -2.32 31.83 22.00
N ILE A 4 -3.06 31.72 20.88
CA ILE A 4 -2.48 31.78 19.53
C ILE A 4 -2.02 33.19 19.21
N VAL A 5 -2.83 34.20 19.56
CA VAL A 5 -2.47 35.62 19.38
C VAL A 5 -1.26 36.00 20.23
N THR A 6 -1.13 35.46 21.45
CA THR A 6 0.04 35.69 22.30
C THR A 6 1.31 35.03 21.73
N ASN A 7 1.20 33.82 21.19
CA ASN A 7 2.33 33.13 20.54
C ASN A 7 2.75 33.76 19.22
N LEU A 8 1.82 34.37 18.47
CA LEU A 8 2.12 35.13 17.25
C LEU A 8 2.88 36.44 17.51
N LYS A 9 2.94 36.91 18.77
CA LYS A 9 3.82 38.02 19.15
C LYS A 9 5.27 37.59 19.37
N ASN A 10 5.55 36.29 19.40
CA ASN A 10 6.91 35.79 19.54
C ASN A 10 7.64 35.88 18.18
N PRO A 11 8.72 36.67 18.08
CA PRO A 11 9.44 36.89 16.83
C PRO A 11 10.05 35.59 16.26
N ILE A 12 10.35 34.61 17.10
CA ILE A 12 10.86 33.29 16.69
C ILE A 12 9.78 32.48 15.95
N VAL A 13 8.55 32.50 16.47
CA VAL A 13 7.42 31.79 15.86
C VAL A 13 7.07 32.43 14.52
N LEU A 14 7.11 33.76 14.44
CA LEU A 14 6.93 34.48 13.17
C LEU A 14 8.00 34.11 12.15
N ALA A 15 9.28 34.07 12.53
CA ALA A 15 10.36 33.66 11.63
C ALA A 15 10.19 32.22 11.10
N GLN A 16 9.74 31.29 11.96
CA GLN A 16 9.42 29.92 11.54
C GLN A 16 8.25 29.85 10.55
N LEU A 17 7.17 30.60 10.81
CA LEU A 17 6.01 30.67 9.92
C LEU A 17 6.36 31.35 8.59
N GLN A 18 7.22 32.38 8.61
CA GLN A 18 7.74 33.02 7.41
C GLN A 18 8.57 32.04 6.57
N ALA A 19 9.48 31.29 7.19
CA ALA A 19 10.25 30.25 6.50
C ALA A 19 9.32 29.20 5.84
N LEU A 20 8.32 28.71 6.57
CA LEU A 20 7.32 27.79 6.03
C LEU A 20 6.51 28.41 4.87
N GLY A 21 6.12 29.69 5.02
CA GLY A 21 5.43 30.44 3.98
C GLY A 21 6.27 30.57 2.70
N LEU A 22 7.58 30.84 2.83
CA LEU A 22 8.51 30.90 1.70
C LEU A 22 8.62 29.55 0.99
N PHE A 23 8.84 28.46 1.75
CA PHE A 23 8.84 27.11 1.17
C PHE A 23 7.50 26.75 0.51
N SER A 24 6.38 27.26 1.04
CA SER A 24 5.06 27.03 0.44
C SER A 24 4.91 27.64 -0.95
N LYS A 25 5.51 28.82 -1.16
CA LYS A 25 5.43 29.57 -2.41
C LYS A 25 6.50 29.16 -3.42
N ILE A 26 7.70 28.82 -2.94
CA ILE A 26 8.87 28.53 -3.78
C ILE A 26 8.97 27.04 -4.12
N LEU A 27 8.50 26.16 -3.24
CA LEU A 27 8.67 24.71 -3.40
C LEU A 27 7.34 23.96 -3.41
N THR A 28 6.63 23.89 -2.28
CA THR A 28 5.55 22.91 -2.13
C THR A 28 4.32 23.25 -2.96
N GLY A 29 3.97 24.54 -3.10
CA GLY A 29 2.90 24.99 -3.98
C GLY A 29 3.18 24.69 -5.46
N PRO A 30 4.32 25.15 -6.00
CA PRO A 30 4.78 24.78 -7.34
C PRO A 30 4.86 23.27 -7.57
N TRP A 31 5.37 22.51 -6.59
CA TRP A 31 5.43 21.05 -6.65
C TRP A 31 4.04 20.44 -6.90
N MET A 32 3.01 20.94 -6.21
CA MET A 32 1.63 20.49 -6.43
C MET A 32 1.10 20.87 -7.82
N ARG A 33 1.52 22.00 -8.40
CA ARG A 33 1.11 22.38 -9.77
C ARG A 33 1.75 21.46 -10.81
N VAL A 34 3.05 21.19 -10.67
CA VAL A 34 3.82 20.36 -11.60
C VAL A 34 3.42 18.90 -11.51
N PHE A 35 3.43 18.29 -10.33
CA PHE A 35 3.23 16.84 -10.18
C PHE A 35 1.78 16.43 -9.92
N TYR A 36 1.02 17.22 -9.15
CA TYR A 36 -0.33 16.81 -8.74
C TYR A 36 -1.42 17.29 -9.70
N LYS A 37 -1.39 18.57 -10.10
CA LYS A 37 -2.31 19.07 -11.13
C LYS A 37 -1.88 18.68 -12.55
N ASN A 38 -0.59 18.42 -12.74
CA ASN A 38 0.01 18.15 -14.03
C ASN A 38 -0.41 19.18 -15.09
N GLU A 39 -0.24 20.48 -14.79
CA GLU A 39 -0.68 21.57 -15.67
C GLU A 39 -0.03 21.50 -17.06
N GLN A 40 1.16 20.90 -17.15
CA GLN A 40 1.91 20.70 -18.40
C GLN A 40 1.60 19.37 -19.11
N GLN A 41 0.71 18.53 -18.55
CA GLN A 41 0.32 17.22 -19.10
C GLN A 41 1.51 16.31 -19.43
N ARG A 42 2.57 16.36 -18.61
CA ARG A 42 3.77 15.53 -18.78
C ARG A 42 3.63 14.20 -18.05
N SER A 43 4.26 13.16 -18.56
CA SER A 43 4.39 11.90 -17.84
C SER A 43 5.44 12.02 -16.72
N ASN A 44 5.31 11.17 -15.71
CA ASN A 44 6.29 11.14 -14.62
C ASN A 44 7.72 10.81 -15.11
N LEU A 45 7.85 10.08 -16.22
CA LEU A 45 9.16 9.74 -16.80
C LEU A 45 9.75 10.89 -17.61
N GLU A 46 8.92 11.70 -18.27
CA GLU A 46 9.37 12.93 -18.94
C GLU A 46 9.91 13.94 -17.93
N LEU A 47 9.20 14.15 -16.82
CA LEU A 47 9.65 15.05 -15.74
C LEU A 47 11.00 14.63 -15.13
N VAL A 48 11.30 13.32 -15.15
CA VAL A 48 12.58 12.78 -14.66
C VAL A 48 13.68 12.96 -15.70
N SER A 49 13.39 12.68 -16.98
CA SER A 49 14.34 12.87 -18.08
C SER A 49 14.73 14.32 -18.30
N ASP A 50 13.78 15.24 -18.13
CA ASP A 50 14.00 16.69 -18.25
C ASP A 50 14.82 17.25 -17.06
N GLY A 51 15.15 16.42 -16.07
CA GLY A 51 16.00 16.82 -14.95
C GLY A 51 15.30 17.66 -13.89
N VAL A 52 13.98 17.83 -13.96
CA VAL A 52 13.20 18.72 -13.08
C VAL A 52 13.42 18.43 -11.59
N ILE A 53 13.44 17.14 -11.20
CA ILE A 53 13.68 16.75 -9.80
C ILE A 53 15.14 17.02 -9.40
N THR A 54 16.08 16.84 -10.33
CA THR A 54 17.51 17.09 -10.11
C THR A 54 17.80 18.58 -9.94
N GLU A 55 17.15 19.44 -10.74
CA GLU A 55 17.21 20.89 -10.63
C GLU A 55 16.62 21.38 -9.30
N CYS A 56 15.47 20.85 -8.90
CA CYS A 56 14.88 21.13 -7.59
C CYS A 56 15.82 20.71 -6.44
N LEU A 57 16.51 19.56 -6.55
CA LEU A 57 17.51 19.14 -5.57
C LEU A 57 18.73 20.06 -5.56
N ALA A 58 19.19 20.54 -6.73
CA ALA A 58 20.28 21.49 -6.82
C ALA A 58 19.92 22.81 -6.11
N PHE A 59 18.73 23.35 -6.37
CA PHE A 59 18.19 24.52 -5.69
C PHE A 59 18.15 24.33 -4.16
N LEU A 60 17.64 23.19 -3.67
CA LEU A 60 17.59 22.93 -2.23
C LEU A 60 18.98 22.78 -1.60
N ASN A 61 19.95 22.24 -2.33
CA ASN A 61 21.34 22.17 -1.86
C ASN A 61 21.99 23.56 -1.80
N GLU A 62 21.63 24.46 -2.72
CA GLU A 62 22.05 25.85 -2.69
C GLU A 62 21.46 26.58 -1.48
N VAL A 63 20.14 26.47 -1.25
CA VAL A 63 19.46 27.03 -0.07
C VAL A 63 19.99 26.47 1.24
N LYS A 64 20.46 25.21 1.24
CA LYS A 64 21.11 24.61 2.42
C LYS A 64 22.51 25.19 2.68
N ARG A 65 23.25 25.58 1.63
CA ARG A 65 24.58 26.21 1.75
C ARG A 65 24.46 27.67 2.15
N ASP A 66 23.51 28.37 1.54
CA ASP A 66 23.20 29.76 1.81
C ASP A 66 21.70 29.93 2.00
N SER A 67 21.30 30.10 3.26
CA SER A 67 19.90 30.29 3.63
C SER A 67 19.34 31.63 3.17
N SER A 68 20.19 32.58 2.75
CA SER A 68 19.76 33.87 2.20
C SER A 68 19.26 33.78 0.76
N THR A 69 19.64 32.72 0.02
CA THR A 69 19.21 32.47 -1.37
C THR A 69 17.68 32.40 -1.49
N ILE A 70 16.99 31.89 -0.47
CA ILE A 70 15.52 31.80 -0.47
C ILE A 70 14.84 33.19 -0.42
N LEU A 71 15.57 34.22 0.03
CA LEU A 71 15.07 35.59 0.15
C LEU A 71 15.33 36.41 -1.11
N SER A 72 16.38 36.08 -1.86
CA SER A 72 16.78 36.81 -3.07
C SER A 72 16.27 36.17 -4.36
N CYS A 73 15.84 34.90 -4.33
CA CYS A 73 15.44 34.18 -5.53
C CYS A 73 14.33 34.91 -6.32
N ALA A 74 14.46 35.02 -7.64
CA ALA A 74 13.43 35.62 -8.50
C ALA A 74 12.35 34.61 -8.93
N CYS A 75 12.71 33.33 -8.96
CA CYS A 75 11.87 32.24 -9.44
C CYS A 75 11.59 31.20 -8.35
N ASP A 76 10.62 30.32 -8.60
CA ASP A 76 10.41 29.13 -7.80
C ASP A 76 11.42 28.02 -8.14
N ALA A 77 11.34 26.89 -7.42
CA ALA A 77 12.23 25.74 -7.62
C ALA A 77 12.09 25.06 -9.01
N PHE A 78 11.16 25.54 -9.86
CA PHE A 78 10.86 25.04 -11.20
C PHE A 78 11.02 26.12 -12.29
N GLY A 79 11.60 27.28 -11.94
CA GLY A 79 11.92 28.35 -12.89
C GLY A 79 10.78 29.33 -13.20
N VAL A 80 9.65 29.27 -12.49
CA VAL A 80 8.52 30.21 -12.68
C VAL A 80 8.72 31.45 -11.80
N ALA A 81 8.50 32.64 -12.35
CA ALA A 81 8.63 33.89 -11.61
C ALA A 81 7.71 33.96 -10.37
N LEU A 82 8.23 34.49 -9.26
CA LEU A 82 7.48 34.59 -8.00
C LEU A 82 6.56 35.82 -7.99
N ASP A 83 5.33 35.63 -7.48
CA ASP A 83 4.35 36.71 -7.30
C ASP A 83 4.80 37.70 -6.20
N GLU A 84 4.31 38.95 -6.28
CA GLU A 84 4.56 40.01 -5.29
C GLU A 84 4.17 39.62 -3.85
N SER A 85 3.26 38.65 -3.68
CA SER A 85 2.89 38.11 -2.37
C SER A 85 4.07 37.52 -1.57
N VAL A 86 5.16 37.16 -2.25
CA VAL A 86 6.39 36.64 -1.63
C VAL A 86 7.24 37.78 -1.03
N LEU A 87 7.09 39.02 -1.49
CA LEU A 87 7.87 40.17 -1.01
C LEU A 87 7.66 40.42 0.49
N ASN A 88 6.42 40.27 0.98
CA ASN A 88 6.09 40.43 2.40
C ASN A 88 6.71 39.33 3.28
N LEU A 89 6.97 38.15 2.72
CA LEU A 89 7.57 37.02 3.44
C LEU A 89 9.10 37.12 3.51
N ARG A 90 9.72 38.01 2.73
CA ARG A 90 11.18 38.25 2.71
C ARG A 90 11.66 39.25 3.75
N ILE A 91 10.74 40.00 4.36
CA ILE A 91 11.05 40.98 5.40
C ILE A 91 11.28 40.22 6.71
N ILE A 92 12.54 40.00 7.05
CA ILE A 92 12.96 39.32 8.27
C ILE A 92 13.45 40.36 9.27
N ASP A 93 13.02 40.20 10.53
CA ASP A 93 13.58 40.95 11.64
C ASP A 93 15.07 40.57 11.85
N PRO A 94 16.01 41.54 11.76
CA PRO A 94 17.44 41.27 11.92
C PRO A 94 17.79 40.54 13.22
N SER A 95 17.00 40.72 14.28
CA SER A 95 17.22 40.07 15.59
C SER A 95 17.00 38.55 15.59
N VAL A 96 16.37 38.01 14.54
CA VAL A 96 16.00 36.58 14.43
C VAL A 96 16.71 35.89 13.26
N GLY A 97 17.61 36.59 12.55
CA GLY A 97 18.27 36.09 11.34
C GLY A 97 18.96 34.74 11.52
N ASP A 98 19.69 34.55 12.62
CA ASP A 98 20.37 33.28 12.91
C ASP A 98 19.39 32.11 13.07
N LYS A 99 18.26 32.35 13.76
CA LYS A 99 17.25 31.31 13.98
C LYS A 99 16.48 31.00 12.70
N PHE A 100 16.22 32.01 11.88
CA PHE A 100 15.65 31.82 10.55
C PHE A 100 16.55 30.95 9.68
N SER A 101 17.85 31.22 9.65
CA SER A 101 18.85 30.43 8.91
C SER A 101 18.86 28.96 9.34
N ILE A 102 18.81 28.70 10.66
CA ILE A 102 18.75 27.32 11.20
C ILE A 102 17.48 26.61 10.72
N VAL A 103 16.32 27.28 10.77
CA VAL A 103 15.03 26.70 10.36
C VAL A 103 15.02 26.40 8.86
N VAL A 104 15.45 27.35 8.03
CA VAL A 104 15.52 27.18 6.56
C VAL A 104 16.45 26.03 6.20
N THR A 105 17.65 25.98 6.79
CA THR A 105 18.62 24.90 6.56
C THR A 105 18.05 23.54 6.97
N SER A 106 17.36 23.48 8.11
CA SER A 106 16.73 22.24 8.60
C SER A 106 15.62 21.77 7.67
N LEU A 107 14.77 22.69 7.21
CA LEU A 107 13.69 22.40 6.25
C LEU A 107 14.25 21.94 4.91
N ALA A 108 15.22 22.66 4.35
CA ALA A 108 15.89 22.28 3.10
C ALA A 108 16.48 20.88 3.21
N ASN A 109 17.16 20.56 4.31
CA ASN A 109 17.72 19.23 4.53
C ASN A 109 16.64 18.14 4.61
N ALA A 110 15.52 18.41 5.28
CA ALA A 110 14.39 17.48 5.35
C ALA A 110 13.79 17.20 3.95
N PHE A 111 13.61 18.24 3.13
CA PHE A 111 13.13 18.09 1.76
C PHE A 111 14.12 17.29 0.90
N ILE A 112 15.41 17.59 0.97
CA ILE A 112 16.46 16.86 0.26
C ILE A 112 16.42 15.37 0.64
N CYS A 113 16.40 15.05 1.94
CA CYS A 113 16.33 13.67 2.39
C CYS A 113 15.10 12.92 1.85
N LYS A 114 13.92 13.57 1.85
CA LYS A 114 12.70 12.96 1.32
C LYS A 114 12.73 12.77 -0.19
N LEU A 115 13.12 13.79 -0.94
CA LEU A 115 13.19 13.73 -2.39
C LEU A 115 14.24 12.72 -2.88
N SER A 116 15.44 12.71 -2.27
CA SER A 116 16.47 11.71 -2.60
C SER A 116 16.02 10.29 -2.29
N HIS A 117 15.28 10.09 -1.19
CA HIS A 117 14.73 8.78 -0.86
C HIS A 117 13.68 8.32 -1.88
N GLN A 118 12.75 9.21 -2.26
CA GLN A 118 11.73 8.91 -3.28
C GLN A 118 12.34 8.61 -4.65
N LEU A 119 13.34 9.39 -5.07
CA LEU A 119 14.09 9.15 -6.31
C LEU A 119 14.74 7.76 -6.27
N LYS A 120 15.38 7.40 -5.14
CA LYS A 120 16.01 6.09 -4.98
C LYS A 120 15.01 4.93 -4.98
N GLN A 121 13.82 5.10 -4.41
CA GLN A 121 12.81 4.03 -4.33
C GLN A 121 12.05 3.82 -5.64
N HIS A 122 11.69 4.91 -6.33
CA HIS A 122 10.77 4.84 -7.47
C HIS A 122 11.46 4.98 -8.82
N LEU A 123 12.67 5.57 -8.87
CA LEU A 123 13.37 5.91 -10.11
C LEU A 123 14.77 5.28 -10.17
N SER A 124 14.98 4.16 -9.48
CA SER A 124 16.23 3.39 -9.55
C SER A 124 16.35 2.56 -10.84
N GLY A 125 17.59 2.29 -11.27
CA GLY A 125 17.88 1.39 -12.40
C GLY A 125 17.55 2.02 -13.75
N SER A 126 16.88 1.29 -14.63
CA SER A 126 16.50 1.74 -15.98
C SER A 126 15.54 2.94 -15.99
N LEU A 127 14.84 3.20 -14.88
CA LEU A 127 13.93 4.35 -14.74
C LEU A 127 14.64 5.66 -14.41
N SER A 128 15.92 5.62 -14.01
CA SER A 128 16.72 6.84 -13.75
C SER A 128 17.08 7.60 -15.03
N LYS A 129 17.12 6.88 -16.16
CA LYS A 129 17.33 7.41 -17.51
C LYS A 129 16.41 6.63 -18.46
N PRO A 130 15.10 6.93 -18.45
CA PRO A 130 14.15 6.16 -19.23
C PRO A 130 14.42 6.36 -20.72
N THR A 131 14.31 5.28 -21.49
CA THR A 131 14.42 5.34 -22.96
C THR A 131 13.15 5.92 -23.57
N ALA A 132 13.23 6.42 -24.80
CA ALA A 132 12.06 6.97 -25.51
C ALA A 132 10.89 5.97 -25.61
N ALA A 133 11.19 4.66 -25.74
CA ALA A 133 10.18 3.61 -25.72
C ALA A 133 9.48 3.50 -24.35
N MET A 134 10.23 3.56 -23.25
CA MET A 134 9.65 3.53 -21.90
C MET A 134 8.81 4.78 -21.59
N GLN A 135 9.19 5.94 -22.13
CA GLN A 135 8.40 7.16 -22.03
C GLN A 135 7.07 7.03 -22.78
N ALA A 136 7.09 6.48 -24.01
CA ALA A 136 5.88 6.24 -24.78
C ALA A 136 4.92 5.25 -24.08
N ASP A 137 5.45 4.16 -23.52
CA ASP A 137 4.65 3.21 -22.73
C ASP A 137 4.11 3.87 -21.45
N GLY A 138 4.94 4.65 -20.77
CA GLY A 138 4.59 5.36 -19.54
C GLY A 138 3.56 6.47 -19.72
N ALA A 139 3.41 7.03 -20.93
CA ALA A 139 2.40 8.03 -21.23
C ALA A 139 0.96 7.47 -21.13
N SER A 140 0.80 6.15 -21.27
CA SER A 140 -0.51 5.49 -21.09
C SER A 140 -0.91 5.34 -19.62
N CYS A 141 0.04 5.51 -18.69
CA CYS A 141 -0.22 5.41 -17.26
C CYS A 141 -0.80 6.71 -16.71
N PRO A 142 -1.76 6.64 -15.78
CA PRO A 142 -2.27 7.83 -15.10
C PRO A 142 -1.14 8.58 -14.38
N PRO A 143 -1.07 9.92 -14.49
CA PRO A 143 0.04 10.71 -13.93
C PRO A 143 0.05 10.73 -12.40
N HIS A 144 -1.12 10.60 -11.77
CA HIS A 144 -1.28 10.64 -10.32
C HIS A 144 -2.24 9.57 -9.81
N ASN A 145 -2.15 9.28 -8.51
CA ASN A 145 -2.97 8.27 -7.83
C ASN A 145 -4.47 8.60 -7.72
N MET A 146 -4.91 9.84 -8.02
CA MET A 146 -6.31 10.24 -7.84
C MET A 146 -7.29 9.36 -8.61
N GLN A 147 -6.91 8.84 -9.78
CA GLN A 147 -7.79 7.94 -10.53
C GLN A 147 -8.03 6.64 -9.75
N ALA A 148 -6.98 6.07 -9.15
CA ALA A 148 -7.10 4.89 -8.30
C ALA A 148 -7.94 5.19 -7.05
N GLU A 149 -7.72 6.34 -6.40
CA GLU A 149 -8.52 6.76 -5.24
C GLU A 149 -10.00 6.94 -5.60
N ARG A 150 -10.31 7.57 -6.72
CA ARG A 150 -11.68 7.74 -7.22
C ARG A 150 -12.33 6.40 -7.56
N ILE A 151 -11.60 5.48 -8.18
CA ILE A 151 -12.07 4.12 -8.47
C ILE A 151 -12.43 3.40 -7.16
N LEU A 152 -11.54 3.42 -6.18
CA LEU A 152 -11.76 2.80 -4.87
C LEU A 152 -12.93 3.45 -4.12
N GLY A 153 -12.99 4.78 -4.08
CA GLY A 153 -14.10 5.50 -3.42
C GLY A 153 -15.45 5.22 -4.09
N THR A 154 -15.49 5.13 -5.43
CA THR A 154 -16.70 4.75 -6.16
C THR A 154 -17.11 3.32 -5.86
N MET A 155 -16.15 2.40 -5.83
CA MET A 155 -16.37 0.99 -5.53
C MET A 155 -16.93 0.80 -4.12
N ASP A 156 -16.33 1.45 -3.13
CA ASP A 156 -16.76 1.42 -1.73
C ASP A 156 -18.16 2.01 -1.55
N ALA A 157 -18.44 3.17 -2.14
CA ALA A 157 -19.78 3.77 -2.11
C ALA A 157 -20.85 2.85 -2.72
N LEU A 158 -20.55 2.20 -3.86
CA LEU A 158 -21.45 1.24 -4.50
C LEU A 158 -21.63 -0.03 -3.66
N TRP A 159 -20.57 -0.51 -3.03
CA TRP A 159 -20.61 -1.67 -2.15
C TRP A 159 -21.50 -1.41 -0.92
N ARG A 160 -21.33 -0.26 -0.25
CA ARG A 160 -22.18 0.11 0.89
C ARG A 160 -23.64 0.27 0.52
N ARG A 161 -23.92 0.82 -0.67
CA ARG A 161 -25.29 1.00 -1.17
C ARG A 161 -25.95 -0.34 -1.55
N ALA A 162 -25.17 -1.29 -2.05
CA ALA A 162 -25.68 -2.58 -2.53
C ALA A 162 -24.76 -3.73 -2.09
N PRO A 163 -24.74 -4.08 -0.78
CA PRO A 163 -23.82 -5.09 -0.25
C PRO A 163 -24.10 -6.50 -0.78
N ASN A 164 -25.35 -6.75 -1.19
CA ASN A 164 -25.77 -8.03 -1.77
C ASN A 164 -25.49 -8.12 -3.28
N ALA A 165 -24.99 -7.05 -3.93
CA ALA A 165 -24.65 -7.08 -5.33
C ALA A 165 -23.37 -7.90 -5.55
N ASN A 166 -23.30 -8.63 -6.66
CA ASN A 166 -22.08 -9.35 -7.02
C ASN A 166 -20.95 -8.35 -7.29
N LEU A 167 -19.75 -8.64 -6.80
CA LEU A 167 -18.52 -7.87 -7.08
C LEU A 167 -18.35 -7.60 -8.58
N GLY A 168 -18.69 -8.54 -9.47
CA GLY A 168 -18.62 -8.34 -10.91
C GLY A 168 -19.57 -7.24 -11.44
N PHE A 169 -20.74 -7.08 -10.82
CA PHE A 169 -21.67 -6.00 -11.16
C PHE A 169 -21.15 -4.64 -10.71
N ILE A 170 -20.62 -4.57 -9.48
CA ILE A 170 -20.00 -3.35 -8.95
C ILE A 170 -18.80 -2.95 -9.80
N ASP A 171 -17.89 -3.89 -10.09
CA ASP A 171 -16.72 -3.70 -10.95
C ASP A 171 -17.10 -3.20 -12.34
N GLY A 172 -18.09 -3.82 -12.99
CA GLY A 172 -18.59 -3.38 -14.29
C GLY A 172 -19.13 -1.94 -14.26
N LYS A 173 -19.85 -1.57 -13.19
CA LYS A 173 -20.40 -0.21 -13.03
C LYS A 173 -19.30 0.83 -12.80
N VAL A 174 -18.32 0.53 -11.95
CA VAL A 174 -17.16 1.40 -11.71
C VAL A 174 -16.40 1.65 -13.02
N LYS A 175 -16.13 0.58 -13.78
CA LYS A 175 -15.48 0.68 -15.10
C LYS A 175 -16.30 1.52 -16.08
N GLY A 176 -17.61 1.31 -16.15
CA GLY A 176 -18.49 2.08 -17.02
C GLY A 176 -18.48 3.58 -16.72
N ILE A 177 -18.45 3.95 -15.43
CA ILE A 177 -18.38 5.35 -14.97
C ILE A 177 -17.03 5.97 -15.34
N HIS A 178 -15.92 5.33 -14.94
CA HIS A 178 -14.58 5.93 -15.11
C HIS A 178 -14.09 5.93 -16.56
N ASN A 179 -14.52 4.96 -17.37
CA ASN A 179 -14.20 4.92 -18.80
C ASN A 179 -15.22 5.66 -19.67
N ARG A 180 -16.25 6.29 -19.07
CA ARG A 180 -17.34 6.98 -19.78
C ARG A 180 -17.95 6.13 -20.89
N THR A 181 -18.15 4.85 -20.61
CA THR A 181 -18.53 3.86 -21.63
C THR A 181 -19.91 4.14 -22.24
N LEU A 182 -20.82 4.74 -21.48
CA LEU A 182 -22.13 5.14 -21.99
C LEU A 182 -22.01 6.34 -22.95
N GLU A 183 -21.29 7.40 -22.57
CA GLU A 183 -21.02 8.54 -23.45
C GLU A 183 -20.32 8.09 -24.74
N TRP A 184 -19.37 7.16 -24.63
CA TRP A 184 -18.69 6.56 -25.78
C TRP A 184 -19.66 5.80 -26.69
N LEU A 185 -20.59 5.02 -26.11
CA LEU A 185 -21.59 4.26 -26.86
C LEU A 185 -22.60 5.17 -27.56
N GLU A 186 -23.02 6.25 -26.90
CA GLU A 186 -23.99 7.22 -27.43
C GLU A 186 -23.50 7.93 -28.71
N ASN A 187 -22.19 7.98 -28.95
CA ASN A 187 -21.61 8.57 -30.17
C ASN A 187 -21.79 7.70 -31.44
N PHE A 188 -22.22 6.44 -31.31
CA PHE A 188 -22.44 5.56 -32.46
C PHE A 188 -23.89 5.61 -32.96
N PRO A 189 -24.16 5.27 -34.23
CA PRO A 189 -25.52 5.05 -34.72
C PRO A 189 -26.24 3.93 -33.96
N VAL A 190 -27.57 4.02 -33.84
CA VAL A 190 -28.41 3.09 -33.06
C VAL A 190 -28.20 1.61 -33.43
N ASP A 191 -28.02 1.32 -34.72
CA ASP A 191 -27.78 -0.04 -35.22
C ASP A 191 -26.43 -0.59 -34.72
N GLU A 192 -25.40 0.25 -34.71
CA GLU A 192 -24.07 -0.12 -34.22
C GLU A 192 -24.04 -0.24 -32.70
N GLN A 193 -24.75 0.62 -31.98
CA GLN A 193 -24.94 0.50 -30.53
C GLN A 193 -25.56 -0.86 -30.17
N SER A 194 -26.64 -1.24 -30.86
CA SER A 194 -27.34 -2.51 -30.63
C SER A 194 -26.42 -3.71 -30.88
N ARG A 195 -25.66 -3.69 -31.99
CA ARG A 195 -24.66 -4.72 -32.31
C ARG A 195 -23.58 -4.83 -31.23
N LEU A 196 -23.07 -3.71 -30.73
CA LEU A 196 -22.07 -3.68 -29.67
C LEU A 196 -22.63 -4.23 -28.35
N LEU A 197 -23.86 -3.87 -27.99
CA LEU A 197 -24.53 -4.40 -26.81
C LEU A 197 -24.71 -5.92 -26.89
N GLU A 198 -25.21 -6.46 -28.00
CA GLU A 198 -25.33 -7.90 -28.21
C GLU A 198 -23.98 -8.63 -28.11
N PHE A 199 -22.95 -8.06 -28.74
CA PHE A 199 -21.59 -8.60 -28.65
C PHE A 199 -21.08 -8.64 -27.20
N THR A 200 -21.29 -7.56 -26.43
CA THR A 200 -20.86 -7.49 -25.03
C THR A 200 -21.60 -8.48 -24.15
N VAL A 201 -22.91 -8.69 -24.36
CA VAL A 201 -23.70 -9.70 -23.64
C VAL A 201 -23.14 -11.11 -23.89
N HIS A 202 -22.90 -11.45 -25.16
CA HIS A 202 -22.35 -12.77 -25.52
C HIS A 202 -20.94 -12.98 -24.94
N ARG A 203 -20.07 -11.98 -25.04
CA ARG A 203 -18.72 -12.01 -24.46
C ARG A 203 -18.74 -12.06 -22.93
N GLY A 204 -19.65 -11.33 -22.30
CA GLY A 204 -19.83 -11.32 -20.85
C GLY A 204 -20.23 -12.68 -20.31
N ALA A 205 -21.16 -13.38 -20.97
CA ALA A 205 -21.54 -14.74 -20.61
C ALA A 205 -20.34 -15.71 -20.70
N LYS A 206 -19.56 -15.64 -21.79
CA LYS A 206 -18.34 -16.44 -21.96
C LYS A 206 -17.30 -16.15 -20.88
N ALA A 207 -17.05 -14.87 -20.58
CA ALA A 207 -16.10 -14.46 -19.55
C ALA A 207 -16.52 -14.95 -18.15
N LYS A 208 -17.81 -14.88 -17.82
CA LYS A 208 -18.36 -15.40 -16.56
C LYS A 208 -18.16 -16.91 -16.43
N HIS A 209 -18.36 -17.65 -17.52
CA HIS A 209 -18.13 -19.09 -17.54
C HIS A 209 -16.65 -19.44 -17.30
N LEU A 210 -15.74 -18.77 -18.01
CA LEU A 210 -14.29 -18.96 -17.83
C LEU A 210 -13.82 -18.58 -16.43
N ARG A 211 -14.35 -17.49 -15.85
CA ARG A 211 -14.03 -17.10 -14.47
C ARG A 211 -14.46 -18.17 -13.47
N LYS A 212 -15.67 -18.72 -13.61
CA LYS A 212 -16.19 -19.79 -12.74
C LYS A 212 -15.34 -21.07 -12.84
N GLN A 213 -14.86 -21.42 -14.03
CA GLN A 213 -13.95 -22.55 -14.20
C GLN A 213 -12.60 -22.31 -13.50
N ARG A 214 -11.99 -21.13 -13.68
CA ARG A 214 -10.74 -20.76 -13.00
C ARG A 214 -10.87 -20.73 -11.49
N GLU A 215 -12.00 -20.22 -10.99
CA GLU A 215 -12.29 -20.16 -9.55
C GLU A 215 -12.42 -21.56 -8.96
N ARG A 216 -13.10 -22.48 -9.63
CA ARG A 216 -13.17 -23.90 -9.22
C ARG A 216 -11.78 -24.53 -9.14
N ALA A 217 -10.97 -24.40 -10.20
CA ALA A 217 -9.61 -24.92 -10.21
C ALA A 217 -8.75 -24.33 -9.08
N THR A 218 -8.90 -23.04 -8.80
CA THR A 218 -8.18 -22.37 -7.70
C THR A 218 -8.64 -22.87 -6.33
N ASN A 219 -9.95 -23.06 -6.13
CA ASN A 219 -10.51 -23.55 -4.88
C ASN A 219 -10.13 -25.02 -4.63
N GLU A 220 -10.13 -25.86 -5.66
CA GLU A 220 -9.64 -27.23 -5.58
C GLU A 220 -8.15 -27.29 -5.21
N ALA A 221 -7.32 -26.43 -5.83
CA ALA A 221 -5.90 -26.33 -5.49
C ALA A 221 -5.68 -25.87 -4.03
N LYS A 222 -6.48 -24.90 -3.56
CA LYS A 222 -6.48 -24.46 -2.15
C LYS A 222 -6.89 -25.58 -1.21
N ALA A 223 -7.97 -26.31 -1.51
CA ALA A 223 -8.43 -27.44 -0.71
C ALA A 223 -7.37 -28.54 -0.60
N LYS A 224 -6.71 -28.89 -1.71
CA LYS A 224 -5.59 -29.85 -1.72
C LYS A 224 -4.40 -29.36 -0.89
N LYS A 225 -4.03 -28.08 -1.00
CA LYS A 225 -2.96 -27.51 -0.17
C LYS A 225 -3.33 -27.54 1.32
N GLN A 226 -4.57 -27.21 1.65
CA GLN A 226 -5.04 -27.23 3.02
C GLN A 226 -5.02 -28.64 3.59
N SER A 227 -5.50 -29.66 2.86
CA SER A 227 -5.47 -31.04 3.34
C SER A 227 -4.05 -31.57 3.57
N ILE A 228 -3.10 -31.24 2.68
CA ILE A 228 -1.69 -31.59 2.85
C ILE A 228 -1.11 -30.89 4.10
N LEU A 229 -1.42 -29.61 4.30
CA LEU A 229 -0.95 -28.86 5.48
C LEU A 229 -1.53 -29.43 6.78
N THR A 230 -2.82 -29.77 6.80
CA THR A 230 -3.46 -30.41 7.96
C THR A 230 -2.82 -31.77 8.23
N SER A 231 -2.67 -32.63 7.22
CA SER A 231 -2.01 -33.93 7.38
C SER A 231 -0.56 -33.81 7.87
N LYS A 232 0.20 -32.83 7.39
CA LYS A 232 1.57 -32.57 7.89
C LYS A 232 1.58 -32.11 9.35
N LYS A 233 0.63 -31.25 9.75
CA LYS A 233 0.48 -30.84 11.15
C LYS A 233 0.12 -32.03 12.03
N ASP A 234 -0.82 -32.87 11.59
CA ASP A 234 -1.24 -34.06 12.33
C ASP A 234 -0.08 -35.06 12.48
N MET A 235 0.69 -35.31 11.40
CA MET A 235 1.88 -36.15 11.48
C MET A 235 2.96 -35.57 12.40
N ALA A 236 3.18 -34.25 12.38
CA ALA A 236 4.14 -33.61 13.27
C ALA A 236 3.69 -33.69 14.73
N ASN A 237 2.40 -33.49 15.00
CA ASN A 237 1.82 -33.64 16.33
C ASN A 237 1.92 -35.09 16.82
N ARG A 238 1.62 -36.07 15.96
CA ARG A 238 1.81 -37.50 16.26
C ARG A 238 3.26 -37.83 16.58
N LYS A 239 4.21 -37.37 15.77
CA LYS A 239 5.66 -37.58 16.04
C LYS A 239 6.10 -36.98 17.37
N LYS A 240 5.67 -35.76 17.67
CA LYS A 240 5.95 -35.14 18.98
C LYS A 240 5.37 -35.95 20.13
N LEU A 241 4.13 -36.42 19.98
CA LEU A 241 3.48 -37.27 20.98
C LEU A 241 4.26 -38.58 21.17
N GLU A 242 4.63 -39.25 20.07
CA GLU A 242 5.42 -40.49 20.09
C GLU A 242 6.81 -40.29 20.75
N GLU A 243 7.51 -39.20 20.43
CA GLU A 243 8.81 -38.87 21.05
C GLU A 243 8.68 -38.59 22.55
N CYS A 244 7.65 -37.86 22.97
CA CYS A 244 7.39 -37.63 24.39
C CYS A 244 7.04 -38.92 25.13
N ILE A 245 6.22 -39.79 24.53
CA ILE A 245 5.89 -41.10 25.10
C ILE A 245 7.15 -41.95 25.24
N LYS A 246 7.96 -42.08 24.18
CA LYS A 246 9.23 -42.84 24.20
C LYS A 246 10.20 -42.32 25.27
N THR A 247 10.31 -41.00 25.40
CA THR A 247 11.22 -40.36 26.37
C THR A 247 10.74 -40.58 27.80
N SER A 248 9.44 -40.45 28.05
CA SER A 248 8.84 -40.68 29.39
C SER A 248 8.99 -42.13 29.82
N LEU A 249 8.81 -43.08 28.91
CA LEU A 249 9.03 -44.51 29.15
C LEU A 249 10.50 -44.84 29.43
N ALA A 250 11.43 -44.27 28.66
CA ALA A 250 12.86 -44.46 28.87
C ALA A 250 13.34 -43.88 30.21
N GLN A 251 12.69 -42.84 30.71
CA GLN A 251 13.02 -42.17 31.98
C GLN A 251 12.19 -42.68 33.17
N GLN A 252 11.29 -43.65 32.98
CA GLN A 252 10.36 -44.18 34.00
C GLN A 252 9.53 -43.09 34.72
N LEU A 253 9.24 -41.98 34.04
CA LEU A 253 8.39 -40.92 34.58
C LEU A 253 6.91 -41.29 34.36
N PRO A 254 6.03 -41.14 35.38
CA PRO A 254 4.60 -41.36 35.20
C PRO A 254 4.05 -40.36 34.20
N LEU A 255 3.17 -40.83 33.31
CA LEU A 255 2.55 -39.99 32.28
C LEU A 255 1.55 -38.98 32.88
N VAL A 256 1.08 -39.27 34.09
CA VAL A 256 0.21 -38.41 34.92
C VAL A 256 1.01 -37.19 35.40
N GLY A 257 0.82 -36.05 34.73
CA GLY A 257 1.44 -34.77 35.10
C GLY A 257 2.12 -34.01 33.96
N LEU A 258 2.21 -34.60 32.76
CA LEU A 258 2.67 -33.90 31.57
C LEU A 258 1.60 -32.94 31.05
N ASP A 259 1.97 -31.68 30.77
CA ASP A 259 1.05 -30.62 30.29
C ASP A 259 0.22 -31.03 29.06
N MET A 260 0.74 -31.94 28.24
CA MET A 260 0.08 -32.41 27.01
C MET A 260 -1.00 -33.49 27.24
N PHE A 261 -1.07 -34.08 28.44
CA PHE A 261 -2.04 -35.12 28.79
C PHE A 261 -3.09 -34.65 29.80
N LYS A 262 -3.10 -33.36 30.16
CA LYS A 262 -4.04 -32.75 31.11
C LYS A 262 -5.52 -32.89 30.74
N GLU A 263 -5.82 -33.08 29.46
CA GLU A 263 -7.19 -33.26 28.96
C GLU A 263 -7.69 -34.71 29.06
N PHE A 264 -6.80 -35.67 29.34
CA PHE A 264 -7.16 -37.09 29.49
C PHE A 264 -7.42 -37.43 30.95
N SER A 265 -8.36 -38.35 31.21
CA SER A 265 -8.65 -38.79 32.56
C SER A 265 -7.47 -39.60 33.12
N GLU A 266 -7.20 -39.49 34.42
CA GLU A 266 -6.15 -40.25 35.10
C GLU A 266 -6.31 -41.77 34.88
N ALA A 267 -7.56 -42.26 34.79
CA ALA A 267 -7.86 -43.66 34.51
C ALA A 267 -7.43 -44.11 33.10
N ASP A 268 -7.56 -43.24 32.09
CA ASP A 268 -7.16 -43.55 30.71
C ASP A 268 -5.63 -43.52 30.56
N LEU A 269 -4.97 -42.61 31.29
CA LEU A 269 -3.51 -42.51 31.32
C LEU A 269 -2.86 -43.70 32.04
N ASP A 270 -3.44 -44.17 33.14
CA ASP A 270 -3.01 -45.38 33.84
C ASP A 270 -3.18 -46.64 32.99
N LYS A 271 -4.27 -46.73 32.22
CA LYS A 271 -4.48 -47.82 31.24
C LYS A 271 -3.43 -47.79 30.14
N LEU A 272 -3.11 -46.61 29.61
CA LEU A 272 -2.06 -46.43 28.61
C LEU A 272 -0.68 -46.81 29.18
N GLU A 273 -0.36 -46.41 30.40
CA GLU A 273 0.93 -46.69 31.03
C GLU A 273 1.12 -48.19 31.32
N LYS A 274 0.04 -48.87 31.74
CA LYS A 274 0.03 -50.34 31.86
C LYS A 274 0.25 -50.99 30.50
N PHE A 275 -0.50 -50.58 29.47
CA PHE A 275 -0.39 -51.13 28.12
C PHE A 275 1.03 -50.99 27.54
N VAL A 276 1.69 -49.85 27.73
CA VAL A 276 3.02 -49.67 27.15
C VAL A 276 4.12 -50.39 27.95
N LYS A 277 3.90 -50.69 29.24
CA LYS A 277 4.84 -51.46 30.08
C LYS A 277 4.62 -52.97 30.04
N SER A 278 3.41 -53.43 29.73
CA SER A 278 3.07 -54.86 29.61
C SER A 278 3.09 -55.30 28.14
N ASP A 279 3.67 -56.45 27.83
CA ASP A 279 3.60 -57.10 26.50
C ASP A 279 2.18 -57.57 26.09
N GLU A 280 1.13 -57.15 26.79
CA GLU A 280 -0.25 -57.57 26.54
C GLU A 280 -0.90 -56.73 25.42
N SER A 281 -1.48 -57.42 24.42
CA SER A 281 -2.16 -56.78 23.31
C SER A 281 -3.47 -56.09 23.74
N LEU A 282 -3.72 -54.88 23.23
CA LEU A 282 -4.95 -54.08 23.46
C LEU A 282 -6.23 -54.78 22.97
N ILE A 283 -6.08 -55.88 22.21
CA ILE A 283 -7.17 -56.66 21.65
C ILE A 283 -7.69 -57.59 22.75
N GLY A 284 -8.86 -57.25 23.30
CA GLY A 284 -9.60 -58.11 24.23
C GLY A 284 -9.92 -57.50 25.61
N THR A 285 -9.28 -56.40 26.01
CA THR A 285 -9.49 -55.78 27.33
C THR A 285 -10.58 -54.70 27.34
N ASP A 286 -10.70 -53.89 26.28
CA ASP A 286 -11.73 -52.81 26.19
C ASP A 286 -12.39 -52.68 24.79
N LEU A 287 -11.96 -53.46 23.78
CA LEU A 287 -12.61 -53.55 22.47
C LEU A 287 -13.47 -54.82 22.41
N LEU A 288 -14.69 -54.74 22.96
CA LEU A 288 -15.74 -55.72 22.64
C LEU A 288 -16.14 -55.51 21.18
N HIS A 289 -15.83 -56.48 20.33
CA HIS A 289 -16.37 -56.54 18.99
C HIS A 289 -17.89 -56.72 19.12
N VAL A 290 -18.66 -55.66 18.90
CA VAL A 290 -20.11 -55.78 18.71
C VAL A 290 -20.32 -56.37 17.33
N TRP A 291 -20.82 -57.61 17.28
CA TRP A 291 -21.34 -58.21 16.07
C TRP A 291 -22.81 -57.80 15.95
N ASP A 292 -23.13 -56.97 14.96
CA ASP A 292 -24.48 -56.84 14.40
C ASP A 292 -24.55 -57.64 13.09
#